data_AF-A0A7Y2TAM3-F1
#
_entry.id   AF-A0A7Y2TAM3-F1
#
_cell.length_a   1.000
_cell.length_b   1.000
_cell.length_c   1.000
_cell.angle_alpha   90.00
_cell.angle_beta   90.00
_cell.angle_gamma   90.00
#
_symmetry.space_group_name_H-M   'P 1'
#
loop_
_entity.id
_entity.type
_entity.pdbx_description
1 polymer ?
#
loop_
_entity_poly.entity_id
_entity_poly.type
_entity_poly.pdbx_seq_one_letter_code
_entity_poly.pdbx_strand_id
1 'polypeptide(L)'
;MEYGWLSIIPPLLAILLAIKTRQVFLSLFLGIIAGWIIISDGNVLRGIELSVQSVVDVFKDAGNTRVIIFCALVGSLITLTQASGGVQGFVDLIQKRRIVTNRKRAAVFAYITGVLVFIESSISCLVTGTIFHPIFEKLKISREKLAYICDTTSSPVCILIPLNAWGAYVISLLEKENLSNPVSIFISTIPMNFYAILTVLFAAFIVFSFKDYGTMKKAEIRSKDFGKTIADGAVPMISQDVSSTKPKKNIPHRAVNMILPIAIMIIMMPVGLLITGNGDLTAGSGTTSVLWSVLSAIVTAGIISLAQQLLNLKEIMEFTLKGIAGLVPLSILMVLA
;
A
#
# COMPACT_ATOMS: atom_id res chain seq x y z
N MET A 1 20.27 7.59 -28.31
CA MET A 1 21.06 6.35 -28.48
C MET A 1 20.15 5.19 -28.14
N GLU A 2 20.03 4.21 -29.02
CA GLU A 2 19.30 2.97 -28.70
C GLU A 2 20.23 2.04 -27.93
N TYR A 3 20.04 1.92 -26.61
CA TYR A 3 20.84 1.03 -25.76
C TYR A 3 20.49 -0.45 -25.94
N GLY A 4 19.44 -0.78 -26.70
CA GLY A 4 19.04 -2.15 -27.04
C GLY A 4 18.95 -3.06 -25.79
N TRP A 5 19.62 -4.22 -25.87
CA TRP A 5 19.67 -5.21 -24.78
C TRP A 5 20.35 -4.71 -23.50
N LEU A 6 21.23 -3.70 -23.58
CA LEU A 6 21.92 -3.15 -22.40
C LEU A 6 20.93 -2.49 -21.43
N SER A 7 19.79 -2.00 -21.91
CA SER A 7 18.74 -1.40 -21.07
C SER A 7 18.09 -2.38 -20.09
N ILE A 8 18.16 -3.69 -20.38
CA ILE A 8 17.58 -4.74 -19.55
C ILE A 8 18.53 -5.16 -18.42
N ILE A 9 19.84 -4.88 -18.56
CA ILE A 9 20.85 -5.31 -17.58
C ILE A 9 20.59 -4.72 -16.19
N PRO A 10 20.35 -3.41 -16.01
CA PRO A 10 20.10 -2.83 -14.68
C PRO A 10 18.93 -3.48 -13.93
N PRO A 11 17.70 -3.60 -14.50
CA PRO A 11 16.59 -4.23 -13.80
C PRO A 11 16.79 -5.74 -13.56
N LEU A 12 17.40 -6.48 -14.50
CA LEU A 12 17.74 -7.90 -14.29
C LEU A 12 18.73 -8.08 -13.13
N LEU A 13 19.77 -7.25 -13.09
CA LEU A 13 20.77 -7.28 -12.04
C LEU A 13 20.15 -6.98 -10.68
N ALA A 14 19.30 -5.96 -10.60
CA ALA A 14 18.56 -5.63 -9.37
C ALA A 14 17.68 -6.81 -8.90
N ILE A 15 16.93 -7.45 -9.79
CA ILE A 15 16.06 -8.59 -9.44
C ILE A 15 16.89 -9.79 -8.97
N LEU A 16 17.93 -10.16 -9.72
CA LEU A 16 18.79 -11.30 -9.39
C LEU A 16 19.50 -11.11 -8.05
N LEU A 17 20.04 -9.91 -7.81
CA LEU A 17 20.66 -9.56 -6.54
C LEU A 17 19.63 -9.55 -5.40
N ALA A 18 18.42 -9.03 -5.62
CA ALA A 18 17.39 -8.99 -4.59
C ALA A 18 17.00 -10.40 -4.14
N ILE A 19 16.87 -11.33 -5.08
CA ILE A 19 16.56 -12.74 -4.80
C ILE A 19 17.73 -13.43 -4.08
N LYS A 20 18.97 -13.23 -4.56
CA LYS A 20 20.16 -13.90 -4.02
C LYS A 20 20.56 -13.38 -2.65
N THR A 21 20.59 -12.06 -2.48
CA THR A 21 21.06 -11.40 -1.25
C THR A 21 19.96 -11.27 -0.21
N ARG A 22 18.69 -11.32 -0.62
CA ARG A 22 17.52 -10.93 0.21
C ARG A 22 17.63 -9.50 0.74
N GLN A 23 18.41 -8.65 0.08
CA GLN A 23 18.64 -7.24 0.43
C GLN A 23 18.14 -6.34 -0.71
N VAL A 24 16.85 -5.97 -0.65
CA VAL A 24 16.18 -5.22 -1.74
C VAL A 24 16.83 -3.86 -1.98
N PHE A 25 17.08 -3.07 -0.94
CA PHE A 25 17.67 -1.73 -1.04
C PHE A 25 19.04 -1.74 -1.72
N LEU A 26 19.92 -2.64 -1.27
CA LEU A 26 21.25 -2.79 -1.86
C LEU A 26 21.17 -3.20 -3.33
N SER A 27 20.24 -4.10 -3.65
CA SER A 27 20.08 -4.62 -5.01
C SER A 27 19.56 -3.56 -5.98
N LEU A 28 18.59 -2.73 -5.55
CA LEU A 28 18.12 -1.58 -6.33
C LEU A 28 19.23 -0.57 -6.56
N PHE A 29 19.99 -0.20 -5.51
CA PHE A 29 21.09 0.75 -5.64
C PHE A 29 22.20 0.23 -6.57
N LEU A 30 22.55 -1.06 -6.50
CA LEU A 30 23.49 -1.67 -7.43
C LEU A 30 22.94 -1.72 -8.87
N GLY A 31 21.64 -1.88 -9.05
CA GLY A 31 20.97 -1.72 -10.34
C GLY A 31 21.13 -0.31 -10.90
N ILE A 32 20.89 0.72 -10.09
CA ILE A 32 21.11 2.13 -10.47
C ILE A 32 22.56 2.38 -10.89
N ILE A 33 23.53 1.85 -10.11
CA ILE A 33 24.96 1.93 -10.45
C ILE A 33 25.24 1.28 -11.79
N ALA A 34 24.72 0.07 -12.04
CA ALA A 34 24.88 -0.59 -13.32
C ALA A 34 24.30 0.25 -14.47
N GLY A 35 23.13 0.86 -14.28
CA GLY A 35 22.51 1.76 -15.26
C GLY A 35 23.37 2.96 -15.60
N TRP A 36 23.87 3.68 -14.60
CA TRP A 36 24.72 4.85 -14.84
C TRP A 36 26.11 4.51 -15.37
N ILE A 37 26.68 3.35 -15.04
CA ILE A 37 27.91 2.87 -15.65
C ILE A 37 27.72 2.63 -17.16
N ILE A 38 26.59 2.03 -17.55
CA ILE A 38 26.24 1.83 -18.97
C ILE A 38 26.08 3.18 -19.68
N ILE A 39 25.39 4.14 -19.06
CA ILE A 39 25.21 5.50 -19.60
C ILE A 39 26.55 6.26 -19.67
N SER A 40 27.50 5.95 -18.80
CA SER A 40 28.82 6.60 -18.74
C SER A 40 29.89 5.89 -19.59
N ASP A 41 29.49 5.15 -20.63
CA ASP A 41 30.38 4.40 -21.53
C ASP A 41 31.35 3.45 -20.79
N GLY A 42 30.90 2.86 -19.67
CA GLY A 42 31.69 1.95 -18.84
C GLY A 42 32.59 2.62 -17.81
N ASN A 43 32.58 3.96 -17.70
CA ASN A 43 33.33 4.67 -16.67
C ASN A 43 32.73 4.44 -15.28
N VAL A 44 33.38 3.61 -14.47
CA VAL A 44 32.91 3.21 -13.13
C VAL A 44 32.83 4.39 -12.17
N LEU A 45 33.85 5.26 -12.14
CA LEU A 45 33.90 6.38 -11.20
C LEU A 45 32.78 7.38 -11.50
N ARG A 46 32.61 7.72 -12.79
CA ARG A 46 31.54 8.60 -13.25
C ARG A 46 30.16 7.98 -13.05
N GLY A 47 30.01 6.68 -13.30
CA GLY A 47 28.76 5.96 -13.08
C GLY A 47 28.33 5.98 -11.61
N ILE A 48 29.26 5.77 -10.67
CA ILE A 48 28.97 5.86 -9.24
C ILE A 48 28.59 7.29 -8.84
N GLU A 49 29.33 8.30 -9.29
CA GLU A 49 29.03 9.72 -9.03
C GLU A 49 27.61 10.09 -9.50
N LEU A 50 27.26 9.73 -10.73
CA LEU A 50 25.95 10.00 -11.31
C LEU A 50 24.84 9.19 -10.63
N SER A 51 25.13 7.98 -10.14
CA SER A 51 24.17 7.19 -9.38
C SER A 51 23.77 7.87 -8.08
N VAL A 52 24.75 8.34 -7.32
CA VAL A 52 24.49 9.09 -6.08
C VAL A 52 23.72 10.38 -6.39
N GLN A 53 24.10 11.09 -7.46
CA GLN A 53 23.39 12.30 -7.87
C GLN A 53 21.95 12.01 -8.30
N SER A 54 21.70 10.89 -8.98
CA SER A 54 20.35 10.53 -9.45
C SER A 54 19.36 10.32 -8.30
N VAL A 55 19.82 9.76 -7.18
CA VAL A 55 19.02 9.60 -5.95
C VAL A 55 18.54 10.95 -5.42
N VAL A 56 19.38 11.98 -5.52
CA VAL A 56 19.01 13.35 -5.15
C VAL A 56 18.10 13.98 -6.20
N ASP A 57 18.37 13.72 -7.48
CA ASP A 57 17.64 14.30 -8.59
C ASP A 57 16.18 13.84 -8.67
N VAL A 58 15.84 12.69 -8.08
CA VAL A 58 14.43 12.26 -7.90
C VAL A 58 13.60 13.36 -7.22
N PHE A 59 14.18 14.11 -6.28
CA PHE A 59 13.49 15.19 -5.57
C PHE A 59 13.37 16.51 -6.35
N LYS A 60 14.05 16.63 -7.51
CA LYS A 60 13.85 17.78 -8.41
C LYS A 60 12.49 17.72 -9.09
N ASP A 61 11.94 16.52 -9.25
CA ASP A 61 10.61 16.31 -9.80
C ASP A 61 9.55 16.44 -8.70
N ALA A 62 8.63 17.39 -8.87
CA ALA A 62 7.57 17.64 -7.91
C ALA A 62 6.58 16.46 -7.81
N GLY A 63 6.36 15.71 -8.89
CA GLY A 63 5.48 14.53 -8.89
C GLY A 63 6.06 13.41 -8.04
N ASN A 64 7.32 13.04 -8.29
CA ASN A 64 8.06 12.04 -7.52
C ASN A 64 8.11 12.44 -6.04
N THR A 65 8.45 13.70 -5.74
CA THR A 65 8.51 14.22 -4.37
C THR A 65 7.16 14.10 -3.65
N ARG A 66 6.06 14.45 -4.31
CA ARG A 66 4.70 14.30 -3.74
C ARG A 66 4.38 12.83 -3.42
N VAL A 67 4.77 11.90 -4.29
CA VAL A 67 4.56 10.45 -4.07
C VAL A 67 5.40 9.96 -2.88
N ILE A 68 6.67 10.37 -2.78
CA ILE A 68 7.55 10.00 -1.66
C ILE A 68 7.00 10.52 -0.32
N ILE A 69 6.56 11.78 -0.28
CA ILE A 69 5.93 12.40 0.90
C ILE A 69 4.63 11.68 1.24
N PHE A 70 3.80 11.37 0.24
CA PHE A 70 2.58 10.62 0.42
C PHE A 70 2.84 9.26 1.08
N CYS A 71 3.78 8.47 0.56
CA CYS A 71 4.16 7.16 1.13
C CYS A 71 4.55 7.27 2.62
N ALA A 72 5.26 8.34 3.00
CA ALA A 72 5.61 8.59 4.39
C ALA A 72 4.39 8.94 5.24
N LEU A 73 3.53 9.84 4.75
CA LEU A 73 2.34 10.34 5.46
C LEU A 73 1.27 9.26 5.66
N VAL A 74 1.20 8.25 4.79
CA VAL A 74 0.36 7.07 5.01
C VAL A 74 0.60 6.49 6.40
N GLY A 75 1.85 6.44 6.86
CA GLY A 75 2.22 5.91 8.17
C GLY A 75 1.63 6.70 9.33
N SER A 76 1.52 8.02 9.18
CA SER A 76 0.85 8.89 10.15
C SER A 76 -0.62 8.56 10.29
N LEU A 77 -1.34 8.41 9.17
CA LEU A 77 -2.77 8.08 9.18
C LEU A 77 -3.01 6.74 9.88
N ILE A 78 -2.18 5.74 9.55
CA ILE A 78 -2.20 4.41 10.16
C ILE A 78 -2.00 4.52 11.68
N THR A 79 -0.98 5.25 12.10
CA THR A 79 -0.63 5.35 13.53
C THR A 79 -1.70 6.13 14.32
N LEU A 80 -2.23 7.22 13.76
CA LEU A 80 -3.30 8.01 14.39
C LEU A 80 -4.61 7.23 14.52
N THR A 81 -5.00 6.48 13.50
CA THR A 81 -6.24 5.67 13.53
C THR A 81 -6.13 4.49 14.52
N GLN A 82 -4.93 3.94 14.73
CA GLN A 82 -4.67 2.98 15.79
C GLN A 82 -4.67 3.63 17.19
N ALA A 83 -3.92 4.73 17.36
CA ALA A 83 -3.77 5.43 18.63
C ALA A 83 -5.10 5.96 19.20
N SER A 84 -5.98 6.46 18.32
CA SER A 84 -7.32 6.96 18.66
C SER A 84 -8.36 5.86 18.92
N GLY A 85 -7.96 4.58 18.93
CA GLY A 85 -8.86 3.45 19.14
C GLY A 85 -9.83 3.19 17.98
N GLY A 86 -9.59 3.80 16.82
CA GLY A 86 -10.47 3.68 15.64
C GLY A 86 -10.51 2.27 15.08
N VAL A 87 -9.35 1.64 14.94
CA VAL A 87 -9.23 0.24 14.50
C VAL A 87 -10.02 -0.70 15.42
N GLN A 88 -9.81 -0.62 16.73
CA GLN A 88 -10.50 -1.48 17.68
C GLN A 88 -12.01 -1.19 17.70
N GLY A 89 -12.41 0.08 17.63
CA GLY A 89 -13.82 0.46 17.53
C GLY A 89 -14.50 -0.09 16.28
N PHE A 90 -13.77 -0.18 15.18
CA PHE A 90 -14.26 -0.78 13.94
C PHE A 90 -14.43 -2.30 14.07
N VAL A 91 -13.45 -2.97 14.66
CA VAL A 91 -13.55 -4.41 14.99
C VAL A 91 -14.78 -4.68 15.86
N ASP A 92 -14.96 -3.88 16.93
CA ASP A 92 -16.11 -4.00 17.84
C ASP A 92 -17.44 -3.75 17.11
N LEU A 93 -17.49 -2.78 16.18
CA LEU A 93 -18.68 -2.51 15.36
C LEU A 93 -19.05 -3.70 14.47
N ILE A 94 -18.09 -4.30 13.76
CA ILE A 94 -18.33 -5.47 12.90
C ILE A 94 -18.82 -6.64 13.74
N GLN A 95 -18.19 -6.89 14.90
CA GLN A 95 -18.58 -7.96 15.79
C GLN A 95 -19.99 -7.76 16.36
N LYS A 96 -20.33 -6.54 16.81
CA LYS A 96 -21.67 -6.19 17.33
C LYS A 96 -22.75 -6.32 16.28
N ARG A 97 -22.49 -5.88 15.05
CA ARG A 97 -23.44 -5.92 13.94
C ARG A 97 -23.63 -7.33 13.35
N ARG A 98 -22.87 -8.34 13.80
CA ARG A 98 -22.88 -9.72 13.27
C ARG A 98 -22.80 -9.76 11.73
N ILE A 99 -22.07 -8.83 11.12
CA ILE A 99 -21.95 -8.76 9.64
C ILE A 99 -21.19 -9.99 9.13
N VAL A 100 -20.14 -10.38 9.86
CA VAL A 100 -19.30 -11.52 9.54
C VAL A 100 -19.59 -12.67 10.50
N THR A 101 -20.43 -13.60 10.08
CA THR A 101 -20.91 -14.73 10.90
C THR A 101 -20.21 -16.05 10.63
N ASN A 102 -19.54 -16.20 9.48
CA ASN A 102 -18.89 -17.43 9.08
C ASN A 102 -17.60 -17.16 8.28
N ARG A 103 -16.79 -18.20 8.12
CA ARG A 103 -15.47 -18.10 7.47
C ARG A 103 -15.54 -17.55 6.04
N LYS A 104 -16.55 -17.97 5.28
CA LYS A 104 -16.76 -17.53 3.89
C LYS A 104 -17.06 -16.03 3.81
N ARG A 105 -17.99 -15.55 4.63
CA ARG A 105 -18.30 -14.12 4.72
C ARG A 105 -17.06 -13.32 5.13
N ALA A 106 -16.28 -13.81 6.09
CA ALA A 106 -15.06 -13.12 6.51
C ALA A 106 -14.09 -12.91 5.35
N ALA A 107 -13.84 -13.96 4.56
CA ALA A 107 -12.99 -13.87 3.39
C ALA A 107 -13.56 -12.94 2.31
N VAL A 108 -14.88 -13.01 2.03
CA VAL A 108 -15.56 -12.14 1.04
C VAL A 108 -15.47 -10.68 1.44
N PHE A 109 -15.77 -10.35 2.70
CA PHE A 109 -15.66 -8.98 3.19
C PHE A 109 -14.23 -8.48 3.21
N ALA A 110 -13.24 -9.34 3.53
CA ALA A 110 -11.83 -8.97 3.42
C ALA A 110 -11.44 -8.63 1.98
N TYR A 111 -11.84 -9.47 1.02
CA TYR A 111 -11.58 -9.23 -0.40
C TYR A 111 -12.25 -7.93 -0.90
N ILE A 112 -13.54 -7.74 -0.62
CA ILE A 112 -14.26 -6.53 -1.04
C ILE A 112 -13.64 -5.28 -0.41
N THR A 113 -13.26 -5.34 0.87
CA THR A 113 -12.64 -4.19 1.54
C THR A 113 -11.31 -3.82 0.88
N GLY A 114 -10.45 -4.79 0.59
CA GLY A 114 -9.18 -4.52 -0.09
C GLY A 114 -9.37 -3.92 -1.48
N VAL A 115 -10.32 -4.46 -2.26
CA VAL A 115 -10.66 -3.92 -3.59
C VAL A 115 -11.22 -2.49 -3.50
N LEU A 116 -12.01 -2.17 -2.48
CA LEU A 116 -12.59 -0.83 -2.32
C LEU A 116 -11.57 0.20 -1.81
N VAL A 117 -10.55 -0.22 -1.06
CA VAL A 117 -9.49 0.65 -0.53
C VAL A 117 -8.30 0.68 -1.51
N PHE A 118 -8.57 0.87 -2.81
CA PHE A 118 -7.55 0.79 -3.87
C PHE A 118 -6.67 2.05 -4.04
N ILE A 119 -6.78 3.03 -3.14
CA ILE A 119 -6.05 4.31 -3.24
C ILE A 119 -4.54 4.07 -3.18
N GLU A 120 -4.12 3.17 -2.29
CA GLU A 120 -2.72 2.88 -2.04
C GLU A 120 -2.58 1.46 -1.48
N SER A 121 -1.58 0.74 -1.98
CA SER A 121 -1.37 -0.68 -1.71
C SER A 121 -1.11 -0.96 -0.24
N SER A 122 -0.30 -0.14 0.45
CA SER A 122 0.07 -0.33 1.86
C SER A 122 -1.11 -0.07 2.80
N ILE A 123 -1.94 0.95 2.54
CA ILE A 123 -3.19 1.23 3.25
C ILE A 123 -4.16 0.11 2.98
N SER A 124 -4.35 -0.33 1.73
CA SER A 124 -5.24 -1.45 1.43
C SER A 124 -4.86 -2.70 2.22
N CYS A 125 -3.57 -3.07 2.18
CA CYS A 125 -3.02 -4.18 2.96
C CYS A 125 -3.22 -3.99 4.45
N LEU A 126 -2.92 -2.81 5.00
CA LEU A 126 -2.97 -2.57 6.43
C LEU A 126 -4.41 -2.48 6.95
N VAL A 127 -5.27 -1.72 6.29
CA VAL A 127 -6.69 -1.60 6.64
C VAL A 127 -7.33 -2.97 6.60
N THR A 128 -7.21 -3.70 5.49
CA THR A 128 -7.75 -5.06 5.38
C THR A 128 -7.12 -6.01 6.39
N GLY A 129 -5.80 -6.02 6.51
CA GLY A 129 -5.07 -6.89 7.43
C GLY A 129 -5.49 -6.64 8.88
N THR A 130 -5.49 -5.39 9.33
CA THR A 130 -5.78 -5.03 10.72
C THR A 130 -7.25 -5.24 11.08
N ILE A 131 -8.17 -4.94 10.16
CA ILE A 131 -9.62 -5.17 10.37
C ILE A 131 -9.92 -6.66 10.46
N PHE A 132 -9.43 -7.44 9.50
CA PHE A 132 -9.86 -8.82 9.32
C PHE A 132 -9.00 -9.80 10.12
N HIS A 133 -7.81 -9.43 10.57
CA HIS A 133 -6.98 -10.26 11.45
C HIS A 133 -7.73 -10.82 12.67
N PRO A 134 -8.33 -10.00 13.56
CA PRO A 134 -9.03 -10.51 14.75
C PRO A 134 -10.27 -11.36 14.37
N ILE A 135 -10.90 -11.08 13.24
CA ILE A 135 -12.05 -11.83 12.74
C ILE A 135 -11.62 -13.21 12.22
N PHE A 136 -10.51 -13.27 11.48
CA PHE A 136 -9.92 -14.50 10.95
C PHE A 136 -9.42 -15.39 12.08
N GLU A 137 -8.75 -14.83 13.10
CA GLU A 137 -8.36 -15.56 14.31
C GLU A 137 -9.58 -16.18 15.01
N LYS A 138 -10.63 -15.39 15.27
CA LYS A 138 -11.85 -15.87 15.91
C LYS A 138 -12.56 -16.99 15.11
N LEU A 139 -12.53 -16.91 13.79
CA LEU A 139 -13.14 -17.88 12.89
C LEU A 139 -12.17 -19.02 12.49
N LYS A 140 -10.98 -19.05 13.07
CA LYS A 140 -9.91 -20.02 12.81
C LYS A 140 -9.54 -20.13 11.33
N ILE A 141 -9.50 -19.02 10.63
CA ILE A 141 -9.02 -18.94 9.24
C ILE A 141 -7.50 -18.79 9.28
N SER A 142 -6.79 -19.47 8.38
CA SER A 142 -5.32 -19.41 8.30
C SER A 142 -4.83 -17.98 8.05
N ARG A 143 -3.68 -17.62 8.64
CA ARG A 143 -3.06 -16.30 8.40
C ARG A 143 -2.57 -16.17 6.96
N GLU A 144 -2.17 -17.28 6.37
CA GLU A 144 -1.76 -17.38 4.98
C GLU A 144 -2.88 -16.91 4.04
N LYS A 145 -4.13 -17.30 4.31
CA LYS A 145 -5.29 -16.85 3.51
C LYS A 145 -5.53 -15.35 3.66
N LEU A 146 -5.42 -14.80 4.87
CA LEU A 146 -5.56 -13.36 5.08
C LEU A 146 -4.46 -12.60 4.33
N ALA A 147 -3.21 -13.02 4.49
CA ALA A 147 -2.07 -12.41 3.80
C ALA A 147 -2.24 -12.45 2.28
N TYR A 148 -2.67 -13.59 1.75
CA TYR A 148 -2.98 -13.74 0.32
C TYR A 148 -4.07 -12.77 -0.14
N ILE A 149 -5.19 -12.64 0.60
CA ILE A 149 -6.25 -11.68 0.25
C ILE A 149 -5.71 -10.25 0.31
N CYS A 150 -5.00 -9.87 1.38
CA CYS A 150 -4.44 -8.53 1.55
C CYS A 150 -3.46 -8.16 0.43
N ASP A 151 -2.61 -9.08 0.00
CA ASP A 151 -1.62 -8.85 -1.07
C ASP A 151 -2.28 -8.79 -2.46
N THR A 152 -3.17 -9.74 -2.75
CA THR A 152 -3.82 -9.81 -4.07
C THR A 152 -4.82 -8.69 -4.34
N THR A 153 -5.38 -8.08 -3.28
CA THR A 153 -6.33 -6.97 -3.39
C THR A 153 -5.71 -5.59 -3.22
N SER A 154 -4.41 -5.51 -2.93
CA SER A 154 -3.68 -4.25 -2.82
C SER A 154 -3.03 -3.88 -4.15
N SER A 155 -1.75 -4.18 -4.36
CA SER A 155 -0.97 -3.77 -5.53
C SER A 155 -1.61 -4.16 -6.88
N PRO A 156 -2.16 -5.39 -7.06
CA PRO A 156 -2.83 -5.76 -8.29
C PRO A 156 -4.07 -4.92 -8.61
N VAL A 157 -4.88 -4.56 -7.61
CA VAL A 157 -6.06 -3.71 -7.85
C VAL A 157 -5.62 -2.27 -8.11
N CYS A 158 -4.59 -1.80 -7.40
CA CYS A 158 -4.07 -0.45 -7.58
C CYS A 158 -3.58 -0.20 -9.01
N ILE A 159 -2.89 -1.13 -9.65
CA ILE A 159 -2.42 -0.92 -11.03
C ILE A 159 -3.55 -0.99 -12.07
N LEU A 160 -4.68 -1.65 -11.76
CA LEU A 160 -5.82 -1.78 -12.67
C LEU A 160 -6.77 -0.58 -12.64
N ILE A 161 -6.66 0.30 -11.65
CA ILE A 161 -7.54 1.46 -11.49
C ILE A 161 -6.71 2.75 -11.61
N PRO A 162 -6.90 3.55 -12.68
CA PRO A 162 -6.07 4.74 -12.94
C PRO A 162 -6.23 5.87 -11.92
N LEU A 163 -7.34 5.86 -11.18
CA LEU A 163 -7.71 6.94 -10.27
C LEU A 163 -7.10 6.76 -8.87
N ASN A 164 -5.79 6.51 -8.80
CA ASN A 164 -5.05 6.35 -7.53
C ASN A 164 -3.56 6.76 -7.65
N ALA A 165 -2.78 6.52 -6.59
CA ALA A 165 -1.36 6.85 -6.52
C ALA A 165 -0.50 6.20 -7.61
N TRP A 166 -0.75 4.92 -7.91
CA TRP A 166 0.02 4.17 -8.88
C TRP A 166 -0.32 4.55 -10.32
N GLY A 167 -1.61 4.75 -10.63
CA GLY A 167 -2.04 5.26 -11.93
C GLY A 167 -1.45 6.65 -12.21
N ALA A 168 -1.48 7.54 -11.21
CA ALA A 168 -0.86 8.86 -11.30
C ALA A 168 0.65 8.81 -11.60
N TYR A 169 1.36 7.90 -10.92
CA TYR A 169 2.79 7.72 -11.13
C TYR A 169 3.09 7.23 -12.55
N VAL A 170 2.39 6.19 -13.03
CA VAL A 170 2.58 5.69 -14.40
C VAL A 170 2.27 6.75 -15.45
N ILE A 171 1.19 7.51 -15.27
CA ILE A 171 0.84 8.64 -16.16
C ILE A 171 1.98 9.67 -16.16
N SER A 172 2.53 10.03 -15.00
CA SER A 172 3.64 10.99 -14.92
C SER A 172 4.93 10.49 -15.58
N LEU A 173 5.18 9.18 -15.58
CA LEU A 173 6.29 8.58 -16.32
C LEU A 173 6.05 8.65 -17.83
N LEU A 174 4.84 8.33 -18.28
CA LEU A 174 4.46 8.40 -19.70
C LEU A 174 4.51 9.85 -20.25
N GLU A 175 4.17 10.84 -19.42
CA GLU A 175 4.32 12.26 -19.74
C GLU A 175 5.77 12.66 -19.98
N LYS A 176 6.72 12.13 -19.20
CA LYS A 176 8.16 12.40 -19.36
C LYS A 176 8.72 11.90 -20.69
N GLU A 177 8.12 10.83 -21.22
CA GLU A 177 8.48 10.27 -22.52
C GLU A 177 7.88 11.04 -23.71
N ASN A 178 7.25 12.19 -23.48
CA ASN A 178 6.60 13.04 -24.50
C ASN A 178 5.56 12.29 -25.37
N LEU A 179 4.89 11.28 -24.79
CA LEU A 179 3.84 10.54 -25.48
C LEU A 179 2.53 11.34 -25.52
N SER A 180 1.82 11.27 -26.65
CA SER A 180 0.50 11.88 -26.77
C SER A 180 -0.56 11.06 -26.02
N ASN A 181 -1.42 11.74 -25.26
CA ASN A 181 -2.49 11.14 -24.44
C ASN A 181 -2.03 10.02 -23.46
N PRO A 182 -1.13 10.32 -22.50
CA PRO A 182 -0.61 9.35 -21.51
C PRO A 182 -1.68 8.54 -20.77
N VAL A 183 -2.81 9.17 -20.42
CA VAL A 183 -3.94 8.52 -19.75
C VAL A 183 -4.59 7.45 -20.63
N SER A 184 -4.80 7.75 -21.91
CA SER A 184 -5.39 6.82 -22.88
C SER A 184 -4.46 5.62 -23.12
N ILE A 185 -3.14 5.89 -23.22
CA ILE A 185 -2.11 4.85 -23.32
C ILE A 185 -2.18 3.95 -22.09
N PHE A 186 -2.16 4.52 -20.88
CA PHE A 186 -2.23 3.74 -19.65
C PHE A 186 -3.49 2.86 -19.60
N ILE A 187 -4.67 3.42 -19.90
CA ILE A 187 -5.93 2.65 -19.95
C ILE A 187 -5.85 1.51 -20.96
N SER A 188 -5.24 1.74 -22.12
CA SER A 188 -5.06 0.73 -23.17
C SER A 188 -4.13 -0.40 -22.74
N THR A 189 -3.23 -0.17 -21.79
CA THR A 189 -2.35 -1.22 -21.22
C THR A 189 -3.00 -2.03 -20.10
N ILE A 190 -4.12 -1.59 -19.51
CA ILE A 190 -4.79 -2.31 -18.41
C ILE A 190 -5.12 -3.76 -18.80
N PRO A 191 -5.72 -4.06 -19.98
CA PRO A 191 -5.99 -5.45 -20.39
C PRO A 191 -4.74 -6.31 -20.53
N MET A 192 -3.56 -5.71 -20.73
CA MET A 192 -2.27 -6.40 -20.85
C MET A 192 -1.66 -6.74 -19.49
N ASN A 193 -2.22 -6.25 -18.38
CA ASN A 193 -1.77 -6.56 -17.02
C ASN A 193 -2.26 -7.95 -16.57
N PHE A 194 -1.86 -9.00 -17.30
CA PHE A 194 -2.31 -10.38 -17.08
C PHE A 194 -2.11 -10.85 -15.66
N TYR A 195 -0.95 -10.56 -15.04
CA TYR A 195 -0.68 -10.94 -13.67
C TYR A 195 -1.72 -10.33 -12.70
N ALA A 196 -1.97 -9.02 -12.80
CA ALA A 196 -2.88 -8.35 -11.90
C ALA A 196 -4.32 -8.85 -12.08
N ILE A 197 -4.79 -8.95 -13.33
CA ILE A 197 -6.13 -9.44 -13.66
C ILE A 197 -6.33 -10.87 -13.16
N LEU A 198 -5.43 -11.79 -13.53
CA LEU A 198 -5.56 -13.19 -13.18
C LEU A 198 -5.47 -13.41 -11.67
N THR A 199 -4.60 -12.67 -10.98
CA THR A 199 -4.44 -12.78 -9.52
C THR A 199 -5.68 -12.29 -8.78
N VAL A 200 -6.25 -11.15 -9.18
CA VAL A 200 -7.50 -10.62 -8.60
C VAL A 200 -8.67 -11.58 -8.85
N LEU A 201 -8.82 -12.08 -10.09
CA LEU A 201 -9.86 -13.04 -10.44
C LEU A 201 -9.69 -14.37 -9.69
N PHE A 202 -8.47 -14.85 -9.53
CA PHE A 202 -8.19 -16.09 -8.80
C PHE A 202 -8.45 -15.93 -7.31
N ALA A 203 -8.10 -14.79 -6.71
CA ALA A 203 -8.46 -14.45 -5.34
C ALA A 203 -9.98 -14.36 -5.15
N ALA A 204 -10.69 -13.69 -6.06
CA ALA A 204 -12.15 -13.66 -6.08
C ALA A 204 -12.72 -15.08 -6.13
N PHE A 205 -12.23 -15.92 -7.05
CA PHE A 205 -12.68 -17.31 -7.18
C PHE A 205 -12.47 -18.10 -5.89
N ILE A 206 -11.29 -18.03 -5.26
CA ILE A 206 -11.02 -18.73 -3.99
C ILE A 206 -12.00 -18.27 -2.90
N VAL A 207 -12.20 -16.95 -2.78
CA VAL A 207 -13.01 -16.36 -1.71
C VAL A 207 -14.52 -16.63 -1.91
N PHE A 208 -15.03 -16.52 -3.14
CA PHE A 208 -16.44 -16.75 -3.46
C PHE A 208 -16.80 -18.23 -3.57
N SER A 209 -15.93 -19.08 -4.11
CA SER A 209 -16.16 -20.54 -4.10
C SER A 209 -15.91 -21.13 -2.71
N PHE A 210 -15.06 -20.49 -1.91
CA PHE A 210 -14.55 -20.98 -0.64
C PHE A 210 -13.89 -22.36 -0.75
N LYS A 211 -13.32 -22.65 -1.93
CA LYS A 211 -12.56 -23.86 -2.22
C LYS A 211 -11.08 -23.52 -2.31
N ASP A 212 -10.31 -24.01 -1.36
CA ASP A 212 -8.86 -23.81 -1.32
C ASP A 212 -8.12 -24.93 -2.07
N TYR A 213 -6.99 -24.56 -2.68
CA TYR A 213 -6.15 -25.48 -3.47
C TYR A 213 -4.70 -25.49 -2.96
N GLY A 214 -3.97 -26.55 -3.29
CA GLY A 214 -2.53 -26.67 -3.04
C GLY A 214 -2.14 -26.47 -1.56
N THR A 215 -1.16 -25.59 -1.34
CA THR A 215 -0.65 -25.24 -0.01
C THR A 215 -1.67 -24.51 0.85
N MET A 216 -2.53 -23.67 0.24
CA MET A 216 -3.60 -22.96 0.95
C MET A 216 -4.62 -23.93 1.56
N LYS A 217 -4.96 -25.00 0.83
CA LYS A 217 -5.85 -26.06 1.34
C LYS A 217 -5.28 -26.72 2.61
N LYS A 218 -3.97 -27.01 2.61
CA LYS A 218 -3.29 -27.58 3.77
C LYS A 218 -3.31 -26.61 4.97
N ALA A 219 -3.06 -25.32 4.73
CA ALA A 219 -3.12 -24.29 5.77
C ALA A 219 -4.53 -24.14 6.36
N GLU A 220 -5.58 -24.23 5.53
CA GLU A 220 -6.96 -24.12 5.99
C GLU A 220 -7.44 -25.35 6.76
N ILE A 221 -7.08 -26.57 6.32
CA ILE A 221 -7.34 -27.80 7.07
C ILE A 221 -6.64 -27.72 8.44
N ARG A 222 -5.37 -27.32 8.45
CA ARG A 222 -4.58 -27.14 9.69
C ARG A 222 -5.28 -26.19 10.67
N SER A 223 -5.74 -25.05 10.17
CA SER A 223 -6.41 -24.04 10.99
C SER A 223 -7.81 -24.47 11.44
N LYS A 224 -8.57 -25.16 10.59
CA LYS A 224 -9.92 -25.65 10.89
C LYS A 224 -9.90 -26.80 11.90
N ASP A 225 -9.06 -27.80 11.68
CA ASP A 225 -9.11 -29.07 12.41
C ASP A 225 -8.29 -29.02 13.71
N PHE A 226 -7.17 -28.29 13.70
CA PHE A 226 -6.27 -28.19 14.86
C PHE A 226 -6.29 -26.81 15.54
N GLY A 227 -7.02 -25.84 15.00
CA GLY A 227 -7.07 -24.48 15.54
C GLY A 227 -5.76 -23.69 15.40
N LYS A 228 -4.77 -24.22 14.67
CA LYS A 228 -3.49 -23.55 14.44
C LYS A 228 -3.61 -22.62 13.24
N THR A 229 -3.66 -21.31 13.46
CA THR A 229 -3.75 -20.29 12.39
C THR A 229 -2.40 -19.98 11.74
N ILE A 230 -1.27 -20.32 12.38
CA ILE A 230 0.11 -20.04 11.94
C ILE A 230 0.90 -21.33 11.75
N ALA A 231 1.59 -21.50 10.62
CA ALA A 231 2.33 -22.73 10.31
C ALA A 231 3.39 -23.06 11.38
N ASP A 232 3.65 -24.35 11.60
CA ASP A 232 4.63 -24.78 12.58
C ASP A 232 6.04 -24.29 12.16
N GLY A 233 6.75 -23.63 13.07
CA GLY A 233 8.05 -23.01 12.80
C GLY A 233 8.00 -21.68 12.02
N ALA A 234 6.82 -21.19 11.62
CA ALA A 234 6.71 -19.87 11.03
C ALA A 234 6.94 -18.80 12.10
N VAL A 235 7.92 -17.93 11.86
CA VAL A 235 8.11 -16.70 12.63
C VAL A 235 7.18 -15.66 12.00
N PRO A 236 6.14 -15.17 12.71
CA PRO A 236 5.36 -14.06 12.21
C PRO A 236 6.30 -12.88 11.96
N MET A 237 6.41 -12.41 10.71
CA MET A 237 7.19 -11.22 10.33
C MET A 237 6.73 -9.97 11.09
N ILE A 238 5.50 -10.02 11.61
CA ILE A 238 4.97 -9.08 12.58
C ILE A 238 5.01 -9.78 13.94
N SER A 239 6.05 -9.50 14.74
CA SER A 239 5.91 -9.60 16.19
C SER A 239 4.72 -8.74 16.60
N GLN A 240 4.08 -9.02 17.74
CA GLN A 240 2.87 -8.32 18.20
C GLN A 240 3.01 -6.78 18.36
N ASP A 241 4.12 -6.18 17.91
CA ASP A 241 4.52 -4.80 18.09
C ASP A 241 4.21 -3.88 16.90
N VAL A 242 4.02 -4.39 15.68
CA VAL A 242 3.71 -3.51 14.51
C VAL A 242 2.23 -3.11 14.46
N SER A 243 1.40 -3.71 15.32
CA SER A 243 0.03 -3.27 15.62
C SER A 243 -0.09 -2.56 16.98
N SER A 244 1.02 -2.26 17.66
CA SER A 244 1.02 -1.77 19.04
C SER A 244 1.38 -0.28 19.15
N THR A 245 0.72 0.57 18.38
CA THR A 245 0.23 1.78 19.07
C THR A 245 -1.01 1.33 19.82
N LYS A 246 -0.80 0.68 20.98
CA LYS A 246 -1.92 0.31 21.85
C LYS A 246 -2.71 1.60 22.07
N PRO A 247 -4.03 1.60 21.85
CA PRO A 247 -4.82 2.77 22.16
C PRO A 247 -4.47 3.17 23.59
N LYS A 248 -4.28 4.47 23.81
CA LYS A 248 -4.00 5.01 25.14
C LYS A 248 -5.01 4.39 26.11
N LYS A 249 -4.55 3.93 27.28
CA LYS A 249 -5.42 3.28 28.27
C LYS A 249 -6.67 4.14 28.49
N ASN A 250 -7.84 3.51 28.45
CA ASN A 250 -9.17 4.11 28.62
C ASN A 250 -9.71 4.96 27.46
N ILE A 251 -9.16 4.88 26.24
CA ILE A 251 -9.82 5.47 25.06
C ILE A 251 -11.05 4.63 24.67
N PRO A 252 -12.23 5.24 24.47
CA PRO A 252 -13.40 4.53 23.95
C PRO A 252 -13.16 4.05 22.52
N HIS A 253 -13.46 2.77 22.28
CA HIS A 253 -13.34 2.18 20.95
C HIS A 253 -14.46 2.67 20.03
N ARG A 254 -14.15 3.59 19.12
CA ARG A 254 -15.12 4.21 18.20
C ARG A 254 -14.69 4.03 16.75
N ALA A 255 -15.47 3.25 16.00
CA ALA A 255 -15.23 2.96 14.58
C ALA A 255 -15.07 4.21 13.70
N VAL A 256 -15.78 5.29 14.05
CA VAL A 256 -15.75 6.57 13.33
C VAL A 256 -14.33 7.15 13.25
N ASN A 257 -13.47 6.90 14.24
CA ASN A 257 -12.09 7.41 14.27
C ASN A 257 -11.20 6.76 13.20
N MET A 258 -11.65 5.67 12.58
CA MET A 258 -10.99 5.04 11.43
C MET A 258 -11.78 5.25 10.13
N ILE A 259 -13.10 5.00 10.16
CA ILE A 259 -13.96 5.06 8.96
C ILE A 259 -13.92 6.45 8.33
N LEU A 260 -14.08 7.51 9.13
CA LEU A 260 -14.24 8.86 8.60
C LEU A 260 -12.95 9.39 7.94
N PRO A 261 -11.75 9.29 8.57
CA PRO A 261 -10.50 9.64 7.90
C PRO A 261 -10.25 8.87 6.59
N ILE A 262 -10.50 7.55 6.58
CA ILE A 262 -10.33 6.72 5.38
C ILE A 262 -11.34 7.10 4.29
N ALA A 263 -12.61 7.32 4.65
CA ALA A 263 -13.63 7.75 3.71
C ALA A 263 -13.27 9.11 3.09
N ILE A 264 -12.76 10.05 3.90
CA ILE A 264 -12.27 11.34 3.40
C ILE A 264 -11.11 11.16 2.45
N MET A 265 -10.16 10.26 2.74
CA MET A 265 -9.09 9.93 1.80
C MET A 265 -9.63 9.40 0.47
N ILE A 266 -10.60 8.45 0.51
CA ILE A 266 -11.25 7.89 -0.68
C ILE A 266 -11.95 8.97 -1.51
N ILE A 267 -12.68 9.88 -0.85
CA ILE A 267 -13.46 10.92 -1.53
C ILE A 267 -12.57 12.06 -2.02
N MET A 268 -11.53 12.42 -1.27
CA MET A 268 -10.64 13.53 -1.64
C MET A 268 -9.76 13.21 -2.84
N MET A 269 -9.56 11.94 -3.18
CA MET A 269 -8.82 11.56 -4.39
C MET A 269 -9.53 12.04 -5.69
N PRO A 270 -10.78 11.64 -6.00
CA PRO A 270 -11.49 12.14 -7.17
C PRO A 270 -11.79 13.65 -7.08
N VAL A 271 -12.01 14.20 -5.87
CA VAL A 271 -12.17 15.65 -5.69
C VAL A 271 -10.88 16.39 -6.06
N GLY A 272 -9.72 15.91 -5.63
CA GLY A 272 -8.43 16.48 -5.98
C GLY A 272 -8.19 16.44 -7.49
N LEU A 273 -8.55 15.32 -8.14
CA LEU A 273 -8.44 15.19 -9.60
C LEU A 273 -9.33 16.19 -10.32
N LEU A 274 -10.59 16.36 -9.89
CA LEU A 274 -11.51 17.36 -10.45
C LEU A 274 -10.99 18.78 -10.30
N ILE A 275 -10.46 19.13 -9.12
CA ILE A 275 -9.93 20.47 -8.85
C ILE A 275 -8.69 20.74 -9.70
N THR A 276 -7.76 19.79 -9.73
CA THR A 276 -6.49 19.96 -10.47
C THR A 276 -6.67 19.85 -11.98
N GLY A 277 -7.73 19.18 -12.45
CA GLY A 277 -8.07 19.02 -13.86
C GLY A 277 -9.14 19.98 -14.36
N ASN A 278 -9.45 21.07 -13.63
CA ASN A 278 -10.44 22.08 -14.01
C ASN A 278 -11.84 21.50 -14.36
N GLY A 279 -12.27 20.46 -13.65
CA GLY A 279 -13.54 19.76 -13.86
C GLY A 279 -13.44 18.45 -14.64
N ASP A 280 -12.27 18.12 -15.20
CA ASP A 280 -12.00 16.83 -15.85
C ASP A 280 -11.12 15.95 -14.95
N LEU A 281 -11.67 14.80 -14.54
CA LEU A 281 -10.96 13.80 -13.74
C LEU A 281 -9.69 13.26 -14.42
N THR A 282 -9.69 13.19 -15.74
CA THR A 282 -8.60 12.59 -16.52
C THR A 282 -7.44 13.57 -16.74
N ALA A 283 -7.70 14.87 -16.69
CA ALA A 283 -6.70 15.92 -16.77
C ALA A 283 -6.11 16.31 -15.39
N GLY A 284 -6.62 15.71 -14.30
CA GLY A 284 -6.20 16.00 -12.95
C GLY A 284 -4.78 15.52 -12.63
N SER A 285 -4.05 16.29 -11.84
CA SER A 285 -2.75 15.89 -11.30
C SER A 285 -2.96 14.81 -10.24
N GLY A 286 -2.75 13.55 -10.62
CA GLY A 286 -2.93 12.43 -9.70
C GLY A 286 -1.99 12.48 -8.50
N THR A 287 -0.71 12.85 -8.69
CA THR A 287 0.27 12.94 -7.58
C THR A 287 -0.09 14.02 -6.57
N THR A 288 -0.66 15.14 -7.02
CA THR A 288 -1.18 16.20 -6.14
C THR A 288 -2.45 15.76 -5.41
N SER A 289 -3.37 15.12 -6.12
CA SER A 289 -4.66 14.66 -5.59
C SER A 289 -4.48 13.63 -4.48
N VAL A 290 -3.56 12.70 -4.69
CA VAL A 290 -3.19 11.66 -3.72
C VAL A 290 -2.60 12.29 -2.46
N LEU A 291 -1.69 13.26 -2.60
CA LEU A 291 -1.11 13.97 -1.46
C LEU A 291 -2.18 14.75 -0.68
N TRP A 292 -3.08 15.44 -1.36
CA TRP A 292 -4.20 16.14 -0.70
C TRP A 292 -5.10 15.17 0.04
N SER A 293 -5.38 14.00 -0.54
CA SER A 293 -6.23 12.99 0.09
C SER A 293 -5.69 12.50 1.43
N VAL A 294 -4.39 12.21 1.53
CA VAL A 294 -3.78 11.75 2.79
C VAL A 294 -3.68 12.89 3.80
N LEU A 295 -3.36 14.11 3.36
CA LEU A 295 -3.29 15.27 4.23
C LEU A 295 -4.66 15.58 4.86
N SER A 296 -5.72 15.62 4.05
CA SER A 296 -7.09 15.81 4.54
C SER A 296 -7.51 14.70 5.50
N ALA A 297 -7.10 13.45 5.24
CA ALA A 297 -7.38 12.33 6.13
C ALA A 297 -6.65 12.46 7.48
N ILE A 298 -5.37 12.83 7.49
CA ILE A 298 -4.58 13.06 8.71
C ILE A 298 -5.17 14.23 9.51
N VAL A 299 -5.47 15.35 8.86
CA VAL A 299 -6.10 16.51 9.49
C VAL A 299 -7.43 16.10 10.12
N THR A 300 -8.25 15.34 9.41
CA THR A 300 -9.52 14.86 9.95
C THR A 300 -9.31 13.92 11.14
N ALA A 301 -8.38 12.97 11.05
CA ALA A 301 -8.04 12.09 12.17
C ALA A 301 -7.59 12.88 13.40
N GLY A 302 -6.79 13.93 13.21
CA GLY A 302 -6.37 14.86 14.26
C GLY A 302 -7.53 15.63 14.87
N ILE A 303 -8.38 16.27 14.04
CA ILE A 303 -9.55 17.03 14.49
C ILE A 303 -10.51 16.16 15.29
N ILE A 304 -10.82 14.95 14.79
CA ILE A 304 -11.70 14.02 15.49
C ILE A 304 -11.09 13.59 16.83
N SER A 305 -9.79 13.33 16.86
CA SER A 305 -9.08 12.94 18.08
C SER A 305 -9.08 14.05 19.14
N LEU A 306 -8.94 15.31 18.71
CA LEU A 306 -9.05 16.49 19.59
C LEU A 306 -10.49 16.72 20.06
N ALA A 307 -11.45 16.70 19.14
CA ALA A 307 -12.86 16.95 19.43
C ALA A 307 -13.45 15.91 20.40
N GLN A 308 -13.00 14.66 20.30
CA GLN A 308 -13.38 13.59 21.22
C GLN A 308 -12.50 13.52 22.48
N GLN A 309 -11.55 14.45 22.64
CA GLN A 309 -10.60 14.50 23.75
C GLN A 309 -9.82 13.21 23.97
N LEU A 310 -9.50 12.50 22.87
CA LEU A 310 -8.77 11.23 22.91
C LEU A 310 -7.27 11.46 22.98
N LEU A 311 -6.80 12.41 22.19
CA LEU A 311 -5.39 12.79 22.04
C LEU A 311 -5.27 14.30 22.13
N ASN A 312 -4.19 14.80 22.71
CA ASN A 312 -3.83 16.22 22.64
C ASN A 312 -2.95 16.52 21.41
N LEU A 313 -2.70 17.79 21.12
CA LEU A 313 -1.92 18.20 19.94
C LEU A 313 -0.50 17.62 19.94
N LYS A 314 0.15 17.53 21.11
CA LYS A 314 1.49 16.94 21.25
C LYS A 314 1.49 15.46 20.88
N GLU A 315 0.51 14.71 21.37
CA GLU A 315 0.33 13.28 21.07
C GLU A 315 0.03 13.06 19.57
N ILE A 316 -0.81 13.92 18.97
CA ILE A 316 -1.08 13.85 17.53
C ILE A 316 0.20 14.04 16.72
N MET A 317 1.02 15.04 17.06
CA MET A 317 2.30 15.26 16.39
C MET A 317 3.27 14.09 16.60
N GLU A 318 3.36 13.56 17.82
CA GLU A 318 4.21 12.41 18.15
C GLU A 318 3.81 11.16 17.35
N PHE A 319 2.51 10.82 17.30
CA PHE A 319 2.01 9.70 16.51
C PHE A 319 2.15 9.92 15.01
N THR A 320 2.01 11.16 14.54
CA THR A 320 2.22 11.52 13.13
C THR A 320 3.68 11.24 12.73
N LEU A 321 4.64 11.73 13.51
CA LEU A 321 6.07 11.54 13.26
C LEU A 321 6.50 10.08 13.41
N LYS A 322 5.98 9.38 14.43
CA LYS A 322 6.20 7.94 14.61
C LYS A 322 5.70 7.15 13.39
N GLY A 323 4.55 7.53 12.86
CA GLY A 323 3.99 6.94 11.65
C GLY A 323 4.87 7.16 10.42
N ILE A 324 5.32 8.41 10.19
CA ILE A 324 6.27 8.73 9.12
C ILE A 324 7.52 7.87 9.23
N ALA A 325 8.14 7.83 10.42
CA ALA A 325 9.35 7.04 10.66
C ALA A 325 9.15 5.54 10.34
N GLY A 326 7.98 4.99 10.64
CA GLY A 326 7.63 3.60 10.36
C GLY A 326 7.56 3.26 8.86
N LEU A 327 7.23 4.24 8.00
CA LEU A 327 7.15 4.04 6.54
C LEU A 327 8.30 4.66 5.74
N VAL A 328 9.31 5.26 6.39
CA VAL A 328 10.54 5.72 5.73
C VAL A 328 11.16 4.64 4.81
N PRO A 329 11.24 3.35 5.19
CA PRO A 329 11.78 2.33 4.28
C PRO A 329 11.03 2.23 2.94
N LEU A 330 9.70 2.39 2.93
CA LEU A 330 8.92 2.39 1.69
C LEU A 330 9.21 3.63 0.85
N SER A 331 9.31 4.80 1.48
CA SER A 331 9.71 6.04 0.80
C SER A 331 11.11 5.94 0.20
N ILE A 332 12.06 5.25 0.85
CA ILE A 332 13.40 5.00 0.30
C ILE A 332 13.32 4.06 -0.91
N LEU A 333 12.47 3.01 -0.88
CA LEU A 333 12.26 2.16 -2.05
C LEU A 333 11.75 2.97 -3.24
N MET A 334 10.84 3.92 -3.02
CA MET A 334 10.33 4.80 -4.08
C MET A 334 11.40 5.76 -4.63
N VAL A 335 12.40 6.12 -3.84
CA VAL A 335 13.54 6.93 -4.32
C VAL A 335 14.50 6.09 -5.18
N LEU A 336 14.60 4.79 -4.90
CA LEU A 336 15.49 3.85 -5.60
C LEU A 336 14.81 3.10 -6.76
N ALA A 337 13.52 3.39 -7.02
CA ALA A 337 12.72 2.79 -8.07
C ALA A 337 12.69 3.68 -9.31
#